data_AF-A0AB38BHJ7-F1
#
_entry.id   AF-A0AB38BHJ7-F1
#
_cell.length_a   1.000
_cell.length_b   1.000
_cell.length_c   1.000
_cell.angle_alpha   90.00
_cell.angle_beta   90.00
_cell.angle_gamma   90.00
#
_symmetry.space_group_name_H-M   'P 1'
#
loop_
_entity.id
_entity.type
_entity.pdbx_description
1 polymer ?
#
loop_
_entity_poly.entity_id
_entity_poly.type
_entity_poly.pdbx_seq_one_letter_code
_entity_poly.pdbx_strand_id
1 'polypeptide(L)'
;MKEQHNRTPREIVKELDRYIIGQDAAKKAIAVALRNRYRRQKLDADMQKEVTPKNILMIGPTGVGKTELARRLALLVEAPFVKVEATKFTEVGYVGRDVESMVRDLMENAIQIVEKQKRSDVYAKAYEAALERLSKVMRPGTKKAKPKQEGMNDWQNMFKNLGMPLPESQEEEVEEVTAEIAKSRAEIIEQLRKGLLNKREVSIKVEEKQANPLGGGGNNEQMMMLQSAFESMTPKKKIQRTLLVEDAIEVLVQEETDKLVNKDDISQEALKLAETNGIIFIDEIDKITSKSQNSGEVSREGVQRDILPIVEGSQVSTKYGTLQTDHILFIASGAFHVSKPSDLIPELQGRFPIRVELNDLTEDDFVRILTEPNNAMLKQYTALLATEDVDITFTQEAIRKMAAIATEVNQETDNIGARRLHTIMEKLLEDLLFEASEIPGTEITITEHYVDEKLEKIVENKDLRRYIL
;
A
#
# COMPACT_ATOMS: atom_id res chain seq x y z
N MET A 1 -8.75 -0.06 17.00
CA MET A 1 -8.93 1.27 16.34
C MET A 1 -9.19 2.40 17.35
N LYS A 2 -8.27 2.63 18.31
CA LYS A 2 -8.43 3.63 19.39
C LYS A 2 -7.44 4.78 19.18
N GLU A 3 -7.89 6.01 19.46
CA GLU A 3 -7.16 7.31 19.47
C GLU A 3 -6.80 8.00 18.14
N GLN A 4 -6.26 7.33 17.13
CA GLN A 4 -5.73 8.05 15.95
C GLN A 4 -6.77 8.84 15.13
N HIS A 5 -8.04 8.44 15.17
CA HIS A 5 -9.12 9.09 14.40
C HIS A 5 -9.73 10.33 15.08
N ASN A 6 -9.33 10.65 16.31
CA ASN A 6 -9.86 11.80 17.04
C ASN A 6 -8.97 13.06 16.92
N ARG A 7 -8.18 13.18 15.85
CA ARG A 7 -7.43 14.41 15.61
C ARG A 7 -8.39 15.57 15.34
N THR A 8 -8.09 16.72 15.92
CA THR A 8 -8.75 17.99 15.61
C THR A 8 -8.30 18.48 14.24
N PRO A 9 -9.07 19.34 13.56
CA PRO A 9 -8.65 19.90 12.29
C PRO A 9 -7.28 20.60 12.34
N ARG A 10 -6.93 21.24 13.47
CA ARG A 10 -5.63 21.89 13.66
C ARG A 10 -4.48 20.88 13.76
N GLU A 11 -4.69 19.75 14.43
CA GLU A 11 -3.69 18.68 14.51
C GLU A 11 -3.49 17.99 13.17
N ILE A 12 -4.56 17.84 12.38
CA ILE A 12 -4.46 17.30 11.01
C ILE A 12 -3.63 18.24 10.15
N VAL A 13 -3.92 19.55 10.16
CA VAL A 13 -3.13 20.54 9.40
C VAL A 13 -1.67 20.52 9.84
N LYS A 14 -1.39 20.53 11.15
CA LYS A 14 -0.03 20.46 11.69
C LYS A 14 0.73 19.20 11.26
N GLU A 15 0.04 18.06 11.12
CA GLU A 15 0.68 16.86 10.60
C GLU A 15 0.95 16.99 9.09
N LEU A 16 0.01 17.52 8.32
CA LEU A 16 0.20 17.75 6.89
C LEU A 16 1.34 18.75 6.61
N ASP A 17 1.53 19.75 7.48
CA ASP A 17 2.63 20.73 7.41
C ASP A 17 4.03 20.07 7.48
N ARG A 18 4.15 18.89 8.07
CA ARG A 18 5.43 18.15 8.14
C ARG A 18 5.85 17.55 6.80
N TYR A 19 4.94 17.47 5.83
CA TYR A 19 5.17 16.80 4.56
C TYR A 19 4.90 17.70 3.37
N ILE A 20 4.06 18.73 3.53
CA ILE A 20 3.53 19.53 2.43
C ILE A 20 3.74 21.00 2.76
N ILE A 21 4.39 21.73 1.86
CA ILE A 21 4.65 23.16 2.02
C ILE A 21 3.48 23.96 1.43
N GLY A 22 3.07 25.02 2.16
CA GLY A 22 1.98 25.90 1.74
C GLY A 22 0.61 25.21 1.65
N GLN A 23 -0.23 25.65 0.71
CA GLN A 23 -1.54 25.07 0.42
C GLN A 23 -2.50 25.01 1.63
N ASP A 24 -2.48 26.03 2.49
CA ASP A 24 -3.20 26.05 3.76
C ASP A 24 -4.73 25.91 3.61
N ALA A 25 -5.29 26.50 2.55
CA ALA A 25 -6.71 26.38 2.23
C ALA A 25 -7.11 24.92 1.97
N ALA A 26 -6.30 24.19 1.19
CA ALA A 26 -6.51 22.77 0.90
C ALA A 26 -6.38 21.91 2.16
N LYS A 27 -5.32 22.13 2.95
CA LYS A 27 -5.12 21.42 4.23
C LYS A 27 -6.30 21.62 5.17
N LYS A 28 -6.79 22.86 5.31
CA LYS A 28 -7.95 23.19 6.15
C LYS A 28 -9.23 22.52 5.66
N ALA A 29 -9.52 22.57 4.36
CA ALA A 29 -10.72 21.97 3.77
C ALA A 29 -10.75 20.45 4.00
N ILE A 30 -9.61 19.79 3.74
CA ILE A 30 -9.42 18.36 3.96
C ILE A 30 -9.57 17.99 5.45
N ALA A 31 -8.95 18.76 6.34
CA ALA A 31 -9.03 18.54 7.78
C ALA A 31 -10.47 18.63 8.32
N VAL A 32 -11.27 19.55 7.77
CA VAL A 32 -12.71 19.66 8.07
C VAL A 32 -13.48 18.46 7.53
N ALA A 33 -13.22 18.02 6.30
CA ALA A 33 -13.86 16.85 5.71
C ALA A 33 -13.62 15.57 6.53
N LEU A 34 -12.37 15.33 6.96
CA LEU A 34 -12.06 14.23 7.87
C LEU A 34 -12.75 14.38 9.22
N ARG A 35 -12.74 15.58 9.82
CA ARG A 35 -13.40 15.78 11.11
C ARG A 35 -14.91 15.56 11.02
N ASN A 36 -15.53 15.83 9.87
CA ASN A 36 -16.94 15.54 9.64
C ASN A 36 -17.23 14.03 9.65
N ARG A 37 -16.30 13.17 9.20
CA ARG A 37 -16.44 11.71 9.34
C ARG A 37 -16.50 11.30 10.81
N TYR A 38 -15.59 11.82 11.62
CA TYR A 38 -15.61 11.59 13.07
C TYR A 38 -16.89 12.13 13.74
N ARG A 39 -17.35 13.32 13.34
CA ARG A 39 -18.61 13.89 13.83
C ARG A 39 -19.80 13.01 13.48
N ARG A 40 -19.86 12.49 12.24
CA ARG A 40 -20.91 11.57 11.79
C ARG A 40 -20.98 10.33 12.69
N GLN A 41 -19.85 9.69 12.98
CA GLN A 41 -19.81 8.49 13.85
C GLN A 41 -20.37 8.71 15.28
N LYS A 42 -20.56 9.96 15.70
CA LYS A 42 -21.17 10.32 17.00
C LYS A 42 -22.65 10.66 16.93
N LEU A 43 -23.22 10.77 15.74
CA LEU A 43 -24.65 10.99 15.56
C LEU A 43 -25.42 9.70 15.88
N ASP A 44 -26.73 9.81 16.05
CA ASP A 44 -27.62 8.65 16.11
C ASP A 44 -27.68 7.89 14.78
N ALA A 45 -28.16 6.65 14.80
CA ALA A 45 -28.11 5.75 13.65
C ALA A 45 -28.89 6.25 12.43
N ASP A 46 -29.96 7.02 12.64
CA ASP A 46 -30.78 7.55 11.55
C ASP A 46 -30.07 8.74 10.90
N MET A 47 -29.60 9.69 11.70
CA MET A 47 -28.81 10.82 11.21
C MET A 47 -27.46 10.40 10.60
N GLN A 48 -26.86 9.31 11.06
CA GLN A 48 -25.62 8.77 10.49
C GLN A 48 -25.76 8.38 9.01
N LYS A 49 -26.94 7.88 8.61
CA LYS A 49 -27.24 7.49 7.23
C LYS A 49 -27.49 8.70 6.34
N GLU A 50 -28.16 9.71 6.86
CA GLU A 50 -28.49 10.95 6.13
C GLU A 50 -27.26 11.83 5.85
N VAL A 51 -26.24 11.79 6.71
CA VAL A 51 -25.05 12.61 6.55
C VAL A 51 -24.08 11.99 5.54
N THR A 52 -24.13 12.50 4.31
CA THR A 52 -23.20 12.12 3.25
C THR A 52 -21.79 12.72 3.42
N PRO A 53 -20.73 12.03 2.94
CA PRO A 53 -19.39 12.58 2.86
C PRO A 53 -19.35 13.91 2.11
N LYS A 54 -18.49 14.82 2.56
CA LYS A 54 -18.26 16.08 1.88
C LYS A 54 -17.07 15.91 0.93
N ASN A 55 -17.35 15.38 -0.25
CA ASN A 55 -16.33 15.14 -1.28
C ASN A 55 -15.67 16.45 -1.70
N ILE A 56 -14.42 16.34 -2.15
CA ILE A 56 -13.52 17.47 -2.37
C ILE A 56 -13.11 17.52 -3.83
N LEU A 57 -13.24 18.69 -4.45
CA LEU A 57 -12.65 19.00 -5.75
C LEU A 57 -11.45 19.92 -5.55
N MET A 58 -10.26 19.41 -5.83
CA MET A 58 -8.99 20.13 -5.82
C MET A 58 -8.72 20.70 -7.21
N ILE A 59 -8.54 22.02 -7.27
CA ILE A 59 -8.28 22.77 -8.50
C ILE A 59 -6.88 23.36 -8.38
N GLY A 60 -6.04 23.18 -9.38
CA GLY A 60 -4.74 23.84 -9.39
C GLY A 60 -3.74 23.14 -10.30
N PRO A 61 -2.56 23.75 -10.54
CA PRO A 61 -1.60 23.28 -11.54
C PRO A 61 -0.96 21.93 -11.17
N THR A 62 -0.30 21.30 -12.13
CA THR A 62 0.49 20.08 -11.92
C THR A 62 1.63 20.32 -10.95
N GLY A 63 1.93 19.33 -10.10
CA GLY A 63 3.08 19.39 -9.20
C GLY A 63 2.97 20.28 -7.96
N VAL A 64 1.80 20.86 -7.66
CA VAL A 64 1.58 21.69 -6.45
C VAL A 64 1.23 20.89 -5.17
N GLY A 65 1.14 19.56 -5.26
CA GLY A 65 0.90 18.69 -4.10
C GLY A 65 -0.51 18.11 -3.94
N LYS A 66 -1.39 18.21 -4.95
CA LYS A 66 -2.77 17.64 -4.91
C LYS A 66 -2.80 16.16 -4.48
N THR A 67 -2.04 15.31 -5.18
CA THR A 67 -1.96 13.87 -4.89
C THR A 67 -1.27 13.59 -3.56
N GLU A 68 -0.24 14.37 -3.20
CA GLU A 68 0.50 14.19 -1.96
C GLU A 68 -0.35 14.54 -0.74
N LEU A 69 -1.17 15.59 -0.81
CA LEU A 69 -2.19 15.90 0.19
C LEU A 69 -3.13 14.73 0.44
N ALA A 70 -3.70 14.15 -0.61
CA ALA A 70 -4.63 13.03 -0.48
C ALA A 70 -3.95 11.75 0.03
N ARG A 71 -2.73 11.46 -0.43
CA ARG A 71 -1.94 10.30 0.03
C ARG A 71 -1.57 10.43 1.52
N ARG A 72 -1.05 11.59 1.93
CA ARG A 72 -0.69 11.85 3.34
C ARG A 72 -1.90 11.83 4.24
N LEU A 73 -3.03 12.30 3.74
CA LEU A 73 -4.30 12.20 4.44
C LEU A 73 -4.66 10.75 4.75
N ALA A 74 -4.60 9.86 3.75
CA ALA A 74 -4.95 8.46 3.93
C ALA A 74 -4.01 7.76 4.92
N LEU A 75 -2.70 8.00 4.82
CA LEU A 75 -1.72 7.48 5.77
C LEU A 75 -1.97 7.97 7.19
N LEU A 76 -2.35 9.24 7.35
CA LEU A 76 -2.61 9.85 8.65
C LEU A 76 -3.78 9.20 9.41
N VAL A 77 -4.82 8.77 8.68
CA VAL A 77 -6.00 8.13 9.28
C VAL A 77 -6.02 6.62 9.08
N GLU A 78 -4.91 6.02 8.61
CA GLU A 78 -4.81 4.59 8.28
C GLU A 78 -5.98 4.10 7.41
N ALA A 79 -6.42 4.93 6.46
CA ALA A 79 -7.53 4.61 5.57
C ALA A 79 -7.06 3.88 4.31
N PRO A 80 -7.84 2.93 3.79
CA PRO A 80 -7.60 2.38 2.47
C PRO A 80 -7.73 3.50 1.43
N PHE A 81 -6.77 3.55 0.51
CA PHE A 81 -6.63 4.62 -0.46
C PHE A 81 -6.35 4.05 -1.84
N VAL A 82 -7.01 4.59 -2.86
CA VAL A 82 -6.73 4.27 -4.26
C VAL A 82 -6.61 5.56 -5.06
N LYS A 83 -5.59 5.63 -5.93
CA LYS A 83 -5.46 6.66 -6.96
C LYS A 83 -5.92 6.06 -8.28
N VAL A 84 -6.84 6.72 -8.96
CA VAL A 84 -7.24 6.41 -10.34
C VAL A 84 -7.16 7.66 -11.20
N GLU A 85 -6.85 7.50 -12.48
CA GLU A 85 -6.86 8.58 -13.47
C GLU A 85 -8.17 8.52 -14.24
N ALA A 86 -8.89 9.63 -14.34
CA ALA A 86 -10.22 9.67 -14.95
C ALA A 86 -10.20 9.29 -16.44
N THR A 87 -9.11 9.61 -17.14
CA THR A 87 -8.89 9.32 -18.56
C THR A 87 -8.85 7.81 -18.86
N LYS A 88 -8.47 6.99 -17.87
CA LYS A 88 -8.41 5.53 -17.99
C LYS A 88 -9.74 4.89 -18.39
N PHE A 89 -10.86 5.54 -18.06
CA PHE A 89 -12.19 5.06 -18.39
C PHE A 89 -12.70 5.54 -19.76
N THR A 90 -11.95 6.41 -20.45
CA THR A 90 -12.30 6.94 -21.79
C THR A 90 -11.67 6.18 -22.95
N GLU A 91 -10.70 5.29 -22.68
CA GLU A 91 -9.94 4.62 -23.73
C GLU A 91 -10.73 3.46 -24.37
N VAL A 92 -11.05 3.61 -25.66
CA VAL A 92 -11.69 2.58 -26.49
C VAL A 92 -10.73 1.41 -26.66
N GLY A 93 -10.94 0.32 -25.93
CA GLY A 93 -10.24 -0.95 -26.20
C GLY A 93 -9.84 -1.79 -25.00
N TYR A 94 -9.92 -1.27 -23.76
CA TYR A 94 -9.70 -2.12 -22.60
C TYR A 94 -11.01 -2.76 -22.14
N VAL A 95 -11.35 -3.89 -22.77
CA VAL A 95 -12.34 -4.83 -22.26
C VAL A 95 -11.98 -5.16 -20.80
N GLY A 96 -12.72 -4.63 -19.82
CA GLY A 96 -12.63 -5.10 -18.44
C GLY A 96 -12.23 -4.12 -17.33
N ARG A 97 -12.14 -2.79 -17.54
CA ARG A 97 -12.06 -1.84 -16.41
C ARG A 97 -13.24 -0.89 -16.37
N ASP A 98 -14.35 -1.47 -15.93
CA ASP A 98 -15.49 -0.78 -15.34
C ASP A 98 -15.03 0.18 -14.23
N VAL A 99 -15.73 1.32 -14.08
CA VAL A 99 -15.51 2.30 -13.02
C VAL A 99 -15.52 1.62 -11.65
N GLU A 100 -16.34 0.58 -11.45
CA GLU A 100 -16.35 -0.22 -10.23
C GLU A 100 -14.98 -0.81 -9.83
N SER A 101 -14.04 -0.95 -10.77
CA SER A 101 -12.67 -1.42 -10.47
C SER A 101 -11.96 -0.57 -9.42
N MET A 102 -12.24 0.75 -9.33
CA MET A 102 -11.67 1.60 -8.28
C MET A 102 -12.11 1.18 -6.88
N VAL A 103 -13.33 0.67 -6.75
CA VAL A 103 -13.90 0.18 -5.49
C VAL A 103 -13.32 -1.19 -5.15
N ARG A 104 -13.10 -2.05 -6.14
CA ARG A 104 -12.43 -3.34 -5.95
C ARG A 104 -10.98 -3.15 -5.51
N ASP A 105 -10.23 -2.25 -6.16
CA ASP A 105 -8.86 -1.90 -5.79
C ASP A 105 -8.79 -1.30 -4.36
N LEU A 106 -9.78 -0.46 -3.99
CA LEU A 106 -9.90 0.04 -2.61
C LEU A 106 -10.10 -1.09 -1.61
N MET A 107 -10.92 -2.09 -1.94
CA MET A 107 -11.17 -3.26 -1.10
C MET A 107 -9.91 -4.10 -0.91
N GLU A 108 -9.11 -4.33 -1.95
CA GLU A 108 -7.81 -5.02 -1.84
C GLU A 108 -6.88 -4.29 -0.85
N ASN A 109 -6.82 -2.96 -0.93
CA ASN A 109 -6.00 -2.17 -0.03
C ASN A 109 -6.51 -2.24 1.42
N ALA A 110 -7.83 -2.33 1.63
CA ALA A 110 -8.41 -2.54 2.96
C ALA A 110 -8.03 -3.91 3.54
N ILE A 111 -8.04 -4.97 2.73
CA ILE A 111 -7.62 -6.31 3.14
C ILE A 111 -6.16 -6.30 3.59
N GLN A 112 -5.27 -5.66 2.83
CA GLN A 112 -3.86 -5.57 3.20
C GLN A 112 -3.64 -4.88 4.55
N ILE A 113 -4.39 -3.80 4.82
CA ILE A 113 -4.33 -3.08 6.10
C ILE A 113 -4.79 -3.98 7.25
N VAL A 114 -5.96 -4.62 7.11
CA VAL A 114 -6.53 -5.46 8.17
C VAL A 114 -5.71 -6.73 8.38
N GLU A 115 -5.25 -7.37 7.31
CA GLU A 115 -4.40 -8.55 7.40
C GLU A 115 -3.10 -8.24 8.15
N LYS A 116 -2.45 -7.11 7.84
CA LYS A 116 -1.25 -6.65 8.57
C LYS A 116 -1.54 -6.42 10.05
N GLN A 117 -2.67 -5.80 10.39
CA GLN A 117 -3.08 -5.58 11.77
C GLN A 117 -3.34 -6.90 12.50
N LYS A 118 -4.14 -7.81 11.93
CA LYS A 118 -4.47 -9.11 12.53
C LYS A 118 -3.24 -9.99 12.73
N ARG A 119 -2.35 -10.05 11.73
CA ARG A 119 -1.07 -10.76 11.84
C ARG A 119 -0.23 -10.22 12.98
N SER A 120 -0.16 -8.89 13.13
CA SER A 120 0.55 -8.25 14.25
C SER A 120 -0.09 -8.58 15.61
N ASP A 121 -1.41 -8.61 15.71
CA ASP A 121 -2.13 -8.89 16.96
C ASP A 121 -1.89 -10.32 17.47
N VAL A 122 -1.75 -11.29 16.56
CA VAL A 122 -1.51 -12.70 16.92
C VAL A 122 -0.03 -13.07 16.94
N TYR A 123 0.87 -12.20 16.50
CA TYR A 123 2.29 -12.50 16.33
C TYR A 123 2.92 -13.07 17.60
N ALA A 124 2.67 -12.47 18.77
CA ALA A 124 3.22 -12.95 20.03
C ALA A 124 2.79 -14.39 20.38
N LYS A 125 1.52 -14.73 20.09
CA LYS A 125 1.00 -16.09 20.31
C LYS A 125 1.56 -17.07 19.28
N ALA A 126 1.62 -16.66 18.02
CA ALA A 126 2.21 -17.45 16.94
C ALA A 126 3.70 -17.74 17.20
N TYR A 127 4.42 -16.76 17.74
CA TYR A 127 5.82 -16.89 18.13
C TYR A 127 6.02 -17.93 19.23
N GLU A 128 5.24 -17.87 20.30
CA GLU A 128 5.31 -18.89 21.35
C GLU A 128 4.96 -20.29 20.83
N ALA A 129 3.91 -20.41 20.00
CA ALA A 129 3.54 -21.69 19.38
C ALA A 129 4.64 -22.23 18.44
N ALA A 130 5.31 -21.35 17.70
CA ALA A 130 6.42 -21.71 16.83
C ALA A 130 7.63 -22.22 17.65
N LEU A 131 7.97 -21.56 18.76
CA LEU A 131 9.02 -22.01 19.68
C LEU A 131 8.70 -23.38 20.29
N GLU A 132 7.46 -23.59 20.73
CA GLU A 132 7.02 -24.88 21.24
C GLU A 132 7.14 -25.98 20.18
N ARG A 133 6.67 -25.72 18.95
CA ARG A 133 6.78 -26.66 17.83
C ARG A 133 8.24 -26.97 17.49
N LEU A 134 9.11 -25.97 17.50
CA LEU A 134 10.54 -26.14 17.25
C LEU A 134 11.22 -26.96 18.36
N SER A 135 10.88 -26.71 19.63
CA SER A 135 11.39 -27.47 20.77
C SER A 135 11.03 -28.97 20.67
N LYS A 136 9.84 -29.29 20.16
CA LYS A 136 9.40 -30.68 19.92
C LYS A 136 10.21 -31.35 18.81
N VAL A 137 10.58 -30.60 17.76
CA VAL A 137 11.44 -31.11 16.68
C VAL A 137 12.86 -31.35 17.19
N MET A 138 13.40 -30.45 18.01
CA MET A 138 14.75 -30.59 18.58
C MET A 138 14.85 -31.68 19.65
N ARG A 139 13.80 -31.87 20.44
CA ARG A 139 13.69 -32.94 21.44
C ARG A 139 12.34 -33.67 21.27
N PRO A 140 12.28 -34.66 20.36
CA PRO A 140 11.08 -35.47 20.17
C PRO A 140 10.80 -36.32 21.41
N GLY A 141 9.52 -36.57 21.70
CA GLY A 141 9.07 -37.43 22.78
C GLY A 141 9.27 -38.91 22.46
N THR A 142 9.15 -39.76 23.48
CA THR A 142 9.22 -41.21 23.31
C THR A 142 7.93 -41.74 22.67
N LYS A 143 8.03 -42.32 21.48
CA LYS A 143 6.90 -42.93 20.77
C LYS A 143 6.60 -44.31 21.36
N LYS A 144 5.34 -44.56 21.79
CA LYS A 144 4.80 -45.91 21.97
C LYS A 144 3.76 -46.19 20.89
N ALA A 145 3.79 -47.40 20.33
CA ALA A 145 2.72 -47.89 19.46
C ALA A 145 1.44 -48.04 20.29
N LYS A 146 0.31 -47.50 19.81
CA LYS A 146 -1.02 -47.81 20.38
C LYS A 146 -1.24 -49.34 20.34
N PRO A 147 -1.92 -49.96 21.32
CA PRO A 147 -2.41 -51.32 21.16
C PRO A 147 -3.38 -51.33 19.97
N LYS A 148 -3.17 -52.25 19.02
CA LYS A 148 -4.07 -52.44 17.87
C LYS A 148 -5.50 -52.63 18.39
N GLN A 149 -6.41 -51.72 18.07
CA GLN A 149 -7.85 -51.92 18.29
C GLN A 149 -8.34 -52.99 17.32
N GLU A 150 -8.91 -54.08 17.84
CA GLU A 150 -9.43 -55.24 17.09
C GLU A 150 -10.65 -54.96 16.18
N GLY A 151 -11.08 -53.70 16.01
CA GLY A 151 -12.23 -53.34 15.16
C GLY A 151 -11.88 -52.80 13.77
N MET A 152 -10.61 -52.53 13.46
CA MET A 152 -10.19 -51.80 12.26
C MET A 152 -9.97 -52.70 11.02
N ASN A 153 -9.98 -54.03 11.21
CA ASN A 153 -9.71 -55.01 10.15
C ASN A 153 -10.90 -55.22 9.20
N ASP A 154 -12.15 -55.09 9.68
CA ASP A 154 -13.34 -55.35 8.85
C ASP A 154 -13.63 -54.21 7.87
N TRP A 155 -13.45 -52.96 8.31
CA TRP A 155 -13.64 -51.78 7.46
C TRP A 155 -12.52 -51.64 6.41
N GLN A 156 -11.26 -51.96 6.77
CA GLN A 156 -10.14 -51.97 5.82
C GLN A 156 -10.28 -53.08 4.76
N ASN A 157 -10.76 -54.27 5.13
CA ASN A 157 -11.00 -55.36 4.19
C ASN A 157 -12.16 -55.04 3.22
N MET A 158 -13.17 -54.29 3.67
CA MET A 158 -14.28 -53.83 2.82
C MET A 158 -13.79 -52.84 1.75
N PHE A 159 -12.96 -51.86 2.12
CA PHE A 159 -12.38 -50.89 1.17
C PHE A 159 -11.47 -51.54 0.13
N LYS A 160 -10.68 -52.54 0.56
CA LYS A 160 -9.79 -53.30 -0.33
C LYS A 160 -10.56 -54.17 -1.34
N ASN A 161 -11.68 -54.76 -0.94
CA ASN A 161 -12.55 -55.55 -1.84
C ASN A 161 -13.32 -54.70 -2.85
N LEU A 162 -13.53 -53.39 -2.59
CA LEU A 162 -14.16 -52.45 -3.53
C LEU A 162 -13.17 -51.73 -4.46
N GLY A 163 -11.85 -52.02 -4.37
CA GLY A 163 -10.84 -51.41 -5.22
C GLY A 163 -10.62 -49.91 -4.99
N MET A 164 -11.08 -49.36 -3.86
CA MET A 164 -10.86 -47.96 -3.50
C MET A 164 -9.54 -47.78 -2.73
N PRO A 165 -8.78 -46.69 -2.99
CA PRO A 165 -7.60 -46.37 -2.22
C PRO A 165 -7.99 -46.12 -0.75
N LEU A 166 -7.26 -46.75 0.16
CA LEU A 166 -7.43 -46.54 1.60
C LEU A 166 -7.13 -45.07 1.95
N PRO A 167 -7.94 -44.41 2.79
CA PRO A 167 -7.54 -43.15 3.40
C PRO A 167 -6.26 -43.41 4.19
N GLU A 168 -5.19 -42.62 3.96
CA GLU A 168 -4.06 -42.61 4.88
C GLU A 168 -4.58 -42.21 6.26
N SER A 169 -4.68 -43.18 7.17
CA SER A 169 -4.92 -42.91 8.57
C SER A 169 -3.77 -42.07 9.08
N GLN A 170 -4.01 -40.77 9.30
CA GLN A 170 -3.18 -39.99 10.20
C GLN A 170 -3.29 -40.66 11.56
N GLU A 171 -2.33 -41.53 11.90
CA GLU A 171 -2.16 -41.97 13.27
C GLU A 171 -1.98 -40.69 14.10
N GLU A 172 -2.99 -40.30 14.86
CA GLU A 172 -2.80 -39.36 15.96
C GLU A 172 -1.85 -40.05 16.94
N GLU A 173 -0.55 -39.79 16.73
CA GLU A 173 0.58 -40.18 17.55
C GLU A 173 0.41 -39.50 18.91
N VAL A 174 0.02 -40.27 19.93
CA VAL A 174 -0.05 -39.76 21.30
C VAL A 174 1.37 -39.81 21.87
N GLU A 175 2.00 -38.64 22.00
CA GLU A 175 3.34 -38.47 22.53
C GLU A 175 3.31 -38.57 24.08
N GLU A 176 3.96 -39.58 24.68
CA GLU A 176 4.18 -39.61 26.14
C GLU A 176 5.32 -38.63 26.48
N VAL A 177 4.98 -37.53 27.16
CA VAL A 177 5.96 -36.53 27.63
C VAL A 177 6.38 -36.89 29.05
N THR A 178 7.59 -37.44 29.22
CA THR A 178 8.18 -37.63 30.56
C THR A 178 8.58 -36.27 31.16
N ALA A 179 8.64 -36.17 32.50
CA ALA A 179 8.99 -34.94 33.20
C ALA A 179 10.37 -34.38 32.78
N GLU A 180 11.32 -35.26 32.42
CA GLU A 180 12.64 -34.86 31.90
C GLU A 180 12.57 -34.24 30.50
N ILE A 181 11.68 -34.74 29.63
CA ILE A 181 11.47 -34.20 28.28
C ILE A 181 10.80 -32.84 28.36
N ALA A 182 9.82 -32.67 29.26
CA ALA A 182 9.19 -31.38 29.52
C ALA A 182 10.20 -30.34 30.02
N LYS A 183 11.04 -30.69 31.01
CA LYS A 183 12.06 -29.79 31.55
C LYS A 183 13.05 -29.31 30.48
N SER A 184 13.54 -30.22 29.65
CA SER A 184 14.47 -29.85 28.59
C SER A 184 13.84 -29.09 27.44
N ARG A 185 12.56 -29.34 27.10
CA ARG A 185 11.83 -28.49 26.14
C ARG A 185 11.73 -27.05 26.66
N ALA A 186 11.45 -26.87 27.95
CA ALA A 186 11.43 -25.54 28.57
C ALA A 186 12.80 -24.84 28.50
N GLU A 187 13.90 -25.56 28.80
CA GLU A 187 15.27 -25.03 28.68
C GLU A 187 15.61 -24.65 27.23
N ILE A 188 15.21 -25.48 26.25
CA ILE A 188 15.41 -25.18 24.82
C ILE A 188 14.63 -23.92 24.42
N ILE A 189 13.38 -23.78 24.84
CA ILE A 189 12.57 -22.57 24.55
C ILE A 189 13.26 -21.32 25.11
N GLU A 190 13.79 -21.39 26.33
CA GLU A 190 14.54 -20.28 26.93
C GLU A 190 15.80 -19.94 26.12
N GLN A 191 16.53 -20.95 25.64
CA GLN A 191 17.70 -20.77 24.79
C GLN A 191 17.35 -20.18 23.41
N LEU A 192 16.22 -20.60 22.82
CA LEU A 192 15.70 -20.06 21.57
C LEU A 192 15.31 -18.59 21.72
N ARG A 193 14.64 -18.22 22.83
CA ARG A 193 14.32 -16.81 23.14
C ARG A 193 15.57 -15.94 23.30
N LYS A 194 16.64 -16.50 23.87
CA LYS A 194 17.93 -15.80 24.03
C LYS A 194 18.78 -15.79 22.74
N GLY A 195 18.31 -16.39 21.65
CA GLY A 195 19.03 -16.47 20.38
C GLY A 195 20.28 -17.35 20.39
N LEU A 196 20.46 -18.17 21.44
CA LEU A 196 21.70 -18.95 21.64
C LEU A 196 21.86 -20.10 20.65
N LEU A 197 20.76 -20.48 19.98
CA LEU A 197 20.70 -21.62 19.06
C LEU A 197 20.53 -21.22 17.58
N ASN A 198 20.52 -19.93 17.25
CA ASN A 198 20.17 -19.42 15.91
C ASN A 198 20.97 -20.08 14.77
N LYS A 199 22.29 -20.28 14.99
CA LYS A 199 23.21 -20.86 14.00
C LYS A 199 23.15 -22.38 13.89
N ARG A 200 22.31 -23.05 14.68
CA ARG A 200 22.17 -24.51 14.64
C ARG A 200 21.24 -24.89 13.49
N GLU A 201 21.56 -25.98 12.79
CA GLU A 201 20.68 -26.54 11.77
C GLU A 201 19.58 -27.40 12.39
N VAL A 202 18.39 -27.31 11.81
CA VAL A 202 17.22 -28.09 12.22
C VAL A 202 16.41 -28.50 10.99
N SER A 203 15.96 -29.76 10.95
CA SER A 203 15.08 -30.24 9.89
C SER A 203 13.62 -30.13 10.32
N ILE A 204 12.86 -29.25 9.69
CA ILE A 204 11.43 -29.04 9.95
C ILE A 204 10.59 -29.51 8.76
N LYS A 205 9.39 -30.03 9.05
CA LYS A 205 8.38 -30.30 8.03
C LYS A 205 7.61 -29.00 7.76
N VAL A 206 7.78 -28.46 6.56
CA VAL A 206 7.11 -27.25 6.09
C VAL A 206 6.15 -27.58 4.96
N GLU A 207 5.08 -26.81 4.84
CA GLU A 207 4.18 -26.94 3.69
C GLU A 207 4.90 -26.46 2.42
N GLU A 208 4.96 -27.29 1.39
CA GLU A 208 5.47 -26.87 0.10
C GLU A 208 4.43 -25.93 -0.54
N LYS A 209 4.78 -24.65 -0.66
CA LYS A 209 4.12 -23.77 -1.64
C LYS A 209 4.60 -24.24 -3.01
N GLN A 210 3.77 -25.01 -3.73
CA GLN A 210 4.04 -25.31 -5.13
C GLN A 210 4.13 -23.97 -5.86
N ALA A 211 5.33 -23.61 -6.31
CA ALA A 211 5.47 -22.54 -7.29
C ALA A 211 4.75 -23.00 -8.54
N ASN A 212 3.73 -22.27 -8.97
CA ASN A 212 2.95 -22.60 -10.16
C ASN A 212 3.91 -22.81 -11.34
N PRO A 213 4.11 -24.06 -11.80
CA PRO A 213 4.98 -24.32 -12.91
C PRO A 213 4.14 -24.16 -14.17
N LEU A 214 3.80 -22.92 -14.54
CA LEU A 214 3.30 -22.64 -15.89
C LEU A 214 3.42 -21.13 -16.19
N GLY A 215 4.55 -20.74 -16.79
CA GLY A 215 4.64 -19.58 -17.65
C GLY A 215 3.90 -19.84 -18.97
N GLY A 216 2.57 -19.98 -18.91
CA GLY A 216 1.68 -20.17 -20.06
C GLY A 216 0.73 -19.00 -20.18
N GLY A 217 1.00 -18.11 -21.13
CA GLY A 217 0.25 -16.87 -21.35
C GLY A 217 -1.26 -17.07 -21.50
N GLY A 218 -2.01 -16.39 -20.64
CA GLY A 218 -3.46 -16.27 -20.73
C GLY A 218 -4.01 -15.51 -19.52
N ASN A 219 -4.16 -14.19 -19.64
CA ASN A 219 -4.79 -13.31 -18.64
C ASN A 219 -6.31 -13.57 -18.57
N ASN A 220 -6.73 -14.71 -18.02
CA ASN A 220 -8.16 -15.00 -17.83
C ASN A 220 -8.43 -15.28 -16.34
N GLU A 221 -9.06 -14.31 -15.65
CA GLU A 221 -9.36 -14.34 -14.21
C GLU A 221 -10.14 -15.59 -13.77
N GLN A 222 -10.99 -16.12 -14.66
CA GLN A 222 -11.77 -17.34 -14.40
C GLN A 222 -10.89 -18.60 -14.25
N MET A 223 -9.74 -18.65 -14.95
CA MET A 223 -8.83 -19.79 -14.89
C MET A 223 -7.97 -19.75 -13.62
N MET A 224 -7.61 -18.55 -13.15
CA MET A 224 -6.99 -18.35 -11.83
C MET A 224 -7.92 -18.76 -10.69
N MET A 225 -9.21 -18.43 -10.78
CA MET A 225 -10.19 -18.83 -9.77
C MET A 225 -10.34 -20.36 -9.72
N LEU A 226 -10.39 -21.03 -10.88
CA LEU A 226 -10.44 -22.50 -10.96
C LEU A 226 -9.17 -23.16 -10.39
N GLN A 227 -8.00 -22.59 -10.66
CA GLN A 227 -6.72 -23.07 -10.15
C GLN A 227 -6.62 -22.92 -8.62
N SER A 228 -7.03 -21.76 -8.08
CA SER A 228 -7.05 -21.53 -6.63
C SER A 228 -8.00 -22.47 -5.88
N ALA A 229 -9.14 -22.82 -6.50
CA ALA A 229 -10.06 -23.81 -5.95
C ALA A 229 -9.45 -25.23 -5.95
N PHE A 230 -8.72 -25.60 -7.01
CA PHE A 230 -8.02 -26.88 -7.09
C PHE A 230 -6.86 -27.00 -6.10
N GLU A 231 -6.10 -25.92 -5.89
CA GLU A 231 -5.06 -25.83 -4.85
C GLU A 231 -5.66 -25.96 -3.44
N SER A 232 -6.87 -25.45 -3.20
CA SER A 232 -7.52 -25.54 -1.89
C SER A 232 -8.03 -26.95 -1.55
N MET A 233 -8.33 -27.78 -2.56
CA MET A 233 -8.83 -29.16 -2.37
C MET A 233 -7.72 -30.22 -2.33
N THR A 234 -6.53 -29.91 -2.83
CA THR A 234 -5.39 -30.85 -2.80
C THR A 234 -4.69 -30.79 -1.44
N PRO A 235 -4.51 -31.92 -0.73
CA PRO A 235 -3.84 -31.92 0.56
C PRO A 235 -2.40 -31.45 0.38
N LYS A 236 -2.04 -30.36 1.08
CA LYS A 236 -0.72 -29.74 0.99
C LYS A 236 0.37 -30.76 1.37
N LYS A 237 1.26 -31.06 0.42
CA LYS A 237 2.41 -31.93 0.70
C LYS A 237 3.36 -31.21 1.66
N LYS A 238 3.70 -31.87 2.77
CA LYS A 238 4.71 -31.39 3.72
C LYS A 238 6.07 -31.95 3.32
N ILE A 239 7.03 -31.09 3.04
CA ILE A 239 8.41 -31.47 2.72
C ILE A 239 9.30 -31.20 3.94
N GLN A 240 10.24 -32.10 4.17
CA GLN A 240 11.26 -31.90 5.18
C GLN A 240 12.37 -31.00 4.61
N ARG A 241 12.57 -29.83 5.20
CA ARG A 241 13.65 -28.91 4.85
C ARG A 241 14.57 -28.72 6.04
N THR A 242 15.88 -28.69 5.80
CA THR A 242 16.89 -28.34 6.80
C THR A 242 17.19 -26.86 6.65
N LEU A 243 17.04 -26.12 7.73
CA LEU A 243 17.23 -24.67 7.80
C LEU A 243 18.02 -24.33 9.07
N LEU A 244 18.56 -23.11 9.14
CA LEU A 244 19.03 -22.56 10.41
C LEU A 244 17.83 -22.34 11.34
N VAL A 245 18.07 -22.38 12.64
CA VAL A 245 17.03 -22.18 13.65
C VAL A 245 16.34 -20.84 13.51
N GLU A 246 17.07 -19.78 13.17
CA GLU A 246 16.49 -18.45 12.95
C GLU A 246 15.49 -18.44 11.80
N ASP A 247 15.88 -18.95 10.63
CA ASP A 247 14.99 -19.08 9.47
C ASP A 247 13.80 -20.03 9.75
N ALA A 248 14.06 -21.12 10.47
CA ALA A 248 13.03 -22.06 10.87
C ALA A 248 11.98 -21.42 11.79
N ILE A 249 12.39 -20.53 12.71
CA ILE A 249 11.46 -19.77 13.54
C ILE A 249 10.59 -18.88 12.68
N GLU A 250 11.16 -18.12 11.74
CA GLU A 250 10.37 -17.23 10.87
C GLU A 250 9.31 -17.97 10.06
N VAL A 251 9.69 -19.10 9.44
CA VAL A 251 8.76 -19.93 8.66
C VAL A 251 7.66 -20.51 9.56
N LEU A 252 8.01 -21.03 10.73
CA LEU A 252 7.03 -21.59 11.67
C LEU A 252 6.10 -20.51 12.22
N VAL A 253 6.60 -19.31 12.53
CA VAL A 253 5.79 -18.18 12.97
C VAL A 253 4.77 -17.81 11.90
N GLN A 254 5.17 -17.77 10.63
CA GLN A 254 4.23 -17.53 9.53
C GLN A 254 3.15 -18.61 9.45
N GLU A 255 3.52 -19.89 9.52
CA GLU A 255 2.55 -21.00 9.51
C GLU A 255 1.58 -20.94 10.70
N GLU A 256 2.06 -20.67 11.92
CA GLU A 256 1.19 -20.56 13.09
C GLU A 256 0.32 -19.30 13.04
N THR A 257 0.85 -18.19 12.50
CA THR A 257 0.07 -16.97 12.27
C THR A 257 -1.09 -17.25 11.31
N ASP A 258 -0.83 -17.91 10.18
CA ASP A 258 -1.85 -18.22 9.18
C ASP A 258 -2.95 -19.16 9.72
N LYS A 259 -2.67 -19.97 10.74
CA LYS A 259 -3.68 -20.80 11.44
C LYS A 259 -4.52 -20.02 12.44
N LEU A 260 -3.93 -19.03 13.10
CA LEU A 260 -4.59 -18.22 14.13
C LEU A 260 -5.47 -17.12 13.52
N VAL A 261 -5.20 -16.74 12.27
CA VAL A 261 -5.93 -15.69 11.56
C VAL A 261 -7.14 -16.29 10.82
N ASN A 262 -8.33 -15.78 11.12
CA ASN A 262 -9.54 -16.11 10.41
C ASN A 262 -9.72 -15.20 9.18
N LYS A 263 -9.80 -15.80 7.98
CA LYS A 263 -9.96 -15.06 6.71
C LYS A 263 -11.32 -14.39 6.58
N ASP A 264 -12.37 -14.97 7.15
CA ASP A 264 -13.72 -14.39 7.10
C ASP A 264 -13.78 -13.12 7.96
N ASP A 265 -13.16 -13.16 9.14
CA ASP A 265 -13.07 -12.00 10.04
C ASP A 265 -12.27 -10.86 9.38
N ILE A 266 -11.17 -11.18 8.66
CA ILE A 266 -10.43 -10.19 7.86
C ILE A 266 -11.34 -9.55 6.83
N SER A 267 -12.08 -10.36 6.06
CA SER A 267 -12.92 -9.88 4.98
C SER A 267 -14.02 -8.95 5.49
N GLN A 268 -14.69 -9.32 6.59
CA GLN A 268 -15.72 -8.50 7.21
C GLN A 268 -15.17 -7.18 7.79
N GLU A 269 -14.03 -7.22 8.48
CA GLU A 269 -13.43 -6.01 9.04
C GLU A 269 -12.88 -5.08 7.95
N ALA A 270 -12.33 -5.65 6.88
CA ALA A 270 -11.85 -4.89 5.73
C ALA A 270 -13.00 -4.23 4.96
N LEU A 271 -14.14 -4.91 4.79
CA LEU A 271 -15.35 -4.32 4.19
C LEU A 271 -15.79 -3.10 5.00
N LYS A 272 -15.94 -3.28 6.31
CA LYS A 272 -16.31 -2.17 7.20
C LYS A 272 -15.31 -1.02 7.16
N LEU A 273 -14.01 -1.32 7.09
CA LEU A 273 -12.96 -0.31 6.98
C LEU A 273 -13.06 0.47 5.66
N ALA A 274 -13.26 -0.23 4.54
CA ALA A 274 -13.41 0.39 3.23
C ALA A 274 -14.66 1.29 3.16
N GLU A 275 -15.81 0.81 3.65
CA GLU A 275 -17.07 1.56 3.66
C GLU A 275 -17.01 2.81 4.56
N THR A 276 -16.40 2.69 5.74
CA THR A 276 -16.42 3.78 6.73
C THR A 276 -15.30 4.80 6.51
N ASN A 277 -14.12 4.35 6.09
CA ASN A 277 -12.92 5.16 6.05
C ASN A 277 -12.30 5.29 4.66
N GLY A 278 -12.74 4.51 3.66
CA GLY A 278 -12.12 4.49 2.34
C GLY A 278 -12.04 5.85 1.67
N ILE A 279 -10.95 6.07 0.94
CA ILE A 279 -10.67 7.29 0.19
C ILE A 279 -10.35 6.92 -1.25
N ILE A 280 -11.11 7.48 -2.19
CA ILE A 280 -10.87 7.33 -3.63
C ILE A 280 -10.40 8.68 -4.17
N PHE A 281 -9.21 8.70 -4.75
CA PHE A 281 -8.65 9.87 -5.41
C PHE A 281 -8.77 9.74 -6.93
N ILE A 282 -9.56 10.62 -7.54
CA ILE A 282 -9.80 10.67 -8.98
C ILE A 282 -8.98 11.82 -9.56
N ASP A 283 -7.84 11.49 -10.15
CA ASP A 283 -6.96 12.46 -10.78
C ASP A 283 -7.42 12.82 -12.21
N GLU A 284 -7.02 14.00 -12.66
CA GLU A 284 -7.31 14.51 -14.01
C GLU A 284 -8.80 14.52 -14.40
N ILE A 285 -9.69 14.81 -13.44
CA ILE A 285 -11.14 14.87 -13.70
C ILE A 285 -11.51 15.95 -14.72
N ASP A 286 -10.66 16.99 -14.88
CA ASP A 286 -10.83 18.04 -15.86
C ASP A 286 -10.66 17.57 -17.31
N LYS A 287 -10.05 16.40 -17.54
CA LYS A 287 -9.88 15.82 -18.88
C LYS A 287 -11.15 15.15 -19.40
N ILE A 288 -12.08 14.79 -18.53
CA ILE A 288 -13.37 14.20 -18.89
C ILE A 288 -14.51 15.24 -19.00
N THR A 289 -14.22 16.54 -18.88
CA THR A 289 -15.22 17.63 -18.98
C THR A 289 -15.27 18.33 -20.34
N SER A 290 -14.23 18.21 -21.16
CA SER A 290 -14.08 19.02 -22.37
C SER A 290 -15.12 18.67 -23.44
N LYS A 291 -15.86 19.69 -23.89
CA LYS A 291 -16.73 19.63 -25.07
C LYS A 291 -15.90 19.88 -26.33
N SER A 292 -15.53 18.83 -27.06
CA SER A 292 -14.91 18.98 -28.39
C SER A 292 -15.95 18.63 -29.44
N GLN A 293 -16.23 19.55 -30.37
CA GLN A 293 -17.27 19.45 -31.41
C GLN A 293 -17.14 18.26 -32.39
N ASN A 294 -16.15 17.38 -32.22
CA ASN A 294 -15.95 16.21 -33.08
C ASN A 294 -16.30 14.91 -32.35
N SER A 295 -17.37 14.23 -32.80
CA SER A 295 -17.77 12.80 -32.75
C SER A 295 -17.32 11.83 -31.64
N GLY A 296 -16.58 12.25 -30.60
CA GLY A 296 -16.15 11.47 -29.45
C GLY A 296 -16.75 11.93 -28.11
N GLU A 297 -17.69 12.89 -28.14
CA GLU A 297 -18.30 13.51 -26.95
C GLU A 297 -19.00 12.52 -26.02
N VAL A 298 -19.63 11.47 -26.58
CA VAL A 298 -20.42 10.49 -25.81
C VAL A 298 -19.54 9.72 -24.81
N SER A 299 -18.25 9.56 -25.07
CA SER A 299 -17.36 8.77 -24.23
C SER A 299 -16.93 9.50 -22.95
N ARG A 300 -16.69 10.82 -22.99
CA ARG A 300 -16.17 11.57 -21.81
C ARG A 300 -17.26 11.91 -20.81
N GLU A 301 -18.44 12.33 -21.28
CA GLU A 301 -19.61 12.51 -20.41
C GLU A 301 -20.13 11.16 -19.89
N GLY A 302 -20.03 10.09 -20.71
CA GLY A 302 -20.30 8.72 -20.28
C GLY A 302 -19.52 8.33 -19.03
N VAL A 303 -18.21 8.60 -19.00
CA VAL A 303 -17.39 8.33 -17.80
C VAL A 303 -17.88 9.09 -16.56
N GLN A 304 -18.30 10.35 -16.70
CA GLN A 304 -18.87 11.10 -15.57
C GLN A 304 -20.16 10.44 -15.06
N ARG A 305 -21.01 9.96 -15.98
CA ARG A 305 -22.25 9.24 -15.65
C ARG A 305 -21.99 7.87 -15.02
N ASP A 306 -20.92 7.19 -15.40
CA ASP A 306 -20.52 5.91 -14.83
C ASP A 306 -19.88 6.09 -13.43
N ILE A 307 -19.16 7.18 -13.19
CA ILE A 307 -18.65 7.56 -11.87
C ILE A 307 -19.78 7.96 -10.91
N LEU A 308 -20.86 8.54 -11.43
CA LEU A 308 -21.92 9.10 -10.61
C LEU A 308 -22.51 8.09 -9.61
N PRO A 309 -23.01 6.88 -9.99
CA PRO A 309 -23.51 5.89 -9.05
C PRO A 309 -22.54 5.56 -7.90
N ILE A 310 -21.24 5.50 -8.20
CA ILE A 310 -20.21 5.20 -7.21
C ILE A 310 -20.09 6.33 -6.17
N VAL A 311 -20.20 7.59 -6.60
CA VAL A 311 -20.15 8.78 -5.74
C VAL A 311 -21.48 9.01 -5.00
N GLU A 312 -22.61 8.63 -5.59
CA GLU A 312 -23.94 8.78 -4.97
C GLU A 312 -24.22 7.73 -3.90
N GLY A 313 -23.62 6.55 -4.02
CA GLY A 313 -23.87 5.39 -3.17
C GLY A 313 -24.40 4.23 -4.01
N SER A 314 -23.58 3.20 -4.20
CA SER A 314 -23.95 1.97 -4.88
C SER A 314 -23.36 0.76 -4.16
N GLN A 315 -23.86 -0.42 -4.54
CA GLN A 315 -23.35 -1.71 -4.07
C GLN A 315 -22.45 -2.29 -5.16
N VAL A 316 -21.16 -2.44 -4.85
CA VAL A 316 -20.18 -3.03 -5.77
C VAL A 316 -19.84 -4.43 -5.28
N SER A 317 -19.93 -5.41 -6.18
CA SER A 317 -19.55 -6.79 -5.88
C SER A 317 -18.03 -6.94 -5.95
N THR A 318 -17.45 -7.50 -4.89
CA THR A 318 -16.02 -7.82 -4.79
C THR A 318 -15.84 -9.30 -4.43
N LYS A 319 -14.62 -9.82 -4.57
CA LYS A 319 -14.30 -11.21 -4.17
C LYS A 319 -14.41 -11.46 -2.65
N TYR A 320 -14.54 -10.41 -1.86
CA TYR A 320 -14.65 -10.46 -0.39
C TYR A 320 -16.07 -10.19 0.12
N GLY A 321 -17.01 -9.91 -0.78
CA GLY A 321 -18.38 -9.52 -0.46
C GLY A 321 -18.82 -8.24 -1.18
N THR A 322 -20.01 -7.78 -0.87
CA THR A 322 -20.59 -6.57 -1.45
C THR A 322 -20.20 -5.35 -0.61
N LEU A 323 -19.64 -4.33 -1.25
CA LEU A 323 -19.17 -3.10 -0.61
C LEU A 323 -20.10 -1.93 -0.95
N GLN A 324 -20.52 -1.17 0.07
CA GLN A 324 -21.36 0.02 -0.06
C GLN A 324 -20.54 1.32 -0.17
N THR A 325 -20.76 2.11 -1.21
CA THR A 325 -19.92 3.30 -1.47
C THR A 325 -20.42 4.60 -0.81
N ASP A 326 -21.59 4.57 -0.14
CA ASP A 326 -22.31 5.70 0.45
C ASP A 326 -21.45 6.63 1.35
N HIS A 327 -20.41 6.06 1.96
CA HIS A 327 -19.60 6.73 2.97
C HIS A 327 -18.10 6.83 2.62
N ILE A 328 -17.74 6.42 1.40
CA ILE A 328 -16.42 6.63 0.84
C ILE A 328 -16.21 8.13 0.56
N LEU A 329 -15.02 8.64 0.84
CA LEU A 329 -14.66 10.02 0.55
C LEU A 329 -14.01 10.06 -0.82
N PHE A 330 -14.63 10.82 -1.72
CA PHE A 330 -14.07 11.10 -3.02
C PHE A 330 -13.28 12.41 -2.98
N ILE A 331 -12.06 12.36 -3.49
CA ILE A 331 -11.23 13.53 -3.74
C ILE A 331 -10.93 13.55 -5.23
N ALA A 332 -11.53 14.47 -5.95
CA ALA A 332 -11.24 14.68 -7.35
C ALA A 332 -10.20 15.80 -7.50
N SER A 333 -9.30 15.68 -8.47
CA SER A 333 -8.36 16.74 -8.81
C SER A 333 -8.32 17.03 -10.30
N GLY A 334 -8.07 18.28 -10.65
CA GLY A 334 -7.84 18.70 -12.03
C GLY A 334 -7.04 19.99 -12.11
N ALA A 335 -6.41 20.21 -13.26
CA ALA A 335 -5.71 21.47 -13.54
C ALA A 335 -6.69 22.56 -13.96
N PHE A 336 -7.74 22.20 -14.70
CA PHE A 336 -8.78 23.13 -15.17
C PHE A 336 -8.19 24.31 -15.98
N HIS A 337 -7.13 24.06 -16.75
CA HIS A 337 -6.54 25.06 -17.66
C HIS A 337 -7.41 25.32 -18.90
N VAL A 338 -8.04 24.26 -19.44
CA VAL A 338 -8.84 24.30 -20.68
C VAL A 338 -10.33 24.09 -20.44
N SER A 339 -10.71 23.75 -19.21
CA SER A 339 -12.08 23.50 -18.79
C SER A 339 -12.30 24.11 -17.42
N LYS A 340 -13.56 24.31 -17.04
CA LYS A 340 -13.95 24.84 -15.74
C LYS A 340 -14.66 23.76 -14.92
N PRO A 341 -14.66 23.85 -13.57
CA PRO A 341 -15.47 22.98 -12.74
C PRO A 341 -16.98 22.99 -13.10
N SER A 342 -17.47 24.10 -13.67
CA SER A 342 -18.84 24.23 -14.18
C SER A 342 -19.14 23.35 -15.41
N ASP A 343 -18.11 22.81 -16.06
CA ASP A 343 -18.24 21.95 -17.24
C ASP A 343 -18.47 20.47 -16.88
N LEU A 344 -18.33 20.10 -15.60
CA LEU A 344 -18.80 18.82 -15.09
C LEU A 344 -20.32 18.73 -15.18
N ILE A 345 -20.88 17.53 -15.30
CA ILE A 345 -22.33 17.34 -15.28
C ILE A 345 -22.93 17.88 -13.96
N PRO A 346 -24.11 18.52 -13.97
CA PRO A 346 -24.71 19.14 -12.78
C PRO A 346 -24.82 18.20 -11.58
N GLU A 347 -25.14 16.93 -11.82
CA GLU A 347 -25.28 15.88 -10.82
C GLU A 347 -23.96 15.66 -10.07
N LEU A 348 -22.86 15.54 -10.81
CA LEU A 348 -21.53 15.33 -10.23
C LEU A 348 -21.05 16.59 -9.50
N GLN A 349 -21.33 17.79 -10.01
CA GLN A 349 -21.04 19.03 -9.29
C GLN A 349 -21.71 19.10 -7.92
N GLY A 350 -22.96 18.65 -7.81
CA GLY A 350 -23.70 18.57 -6.54
C GLY A 350 -23.05 17.62 -5.53
N ARG A 351 -22.32 16.60 -6.01
CA ARG A 351 -21.63 15.61 -5.17
C ARG A 351 -20.24 16.04 -4.70
N PHE A 352 -19.66 17.11 -5.25
CA PHE A 352 -18.38 17.71 -4.82
C PHE A 352 -18.59 19.12 -4.21
N PRO A 353 -19.18 19.23 -3.00
CA PRO A 353 -19.53 20.50 -2.39
C PRO A 353 -18.31 21.30 -1.90
N ILE A 354 -17.21 20.64 -1.55
CA ILE A 354 -15.98 21.32 -1.12
C ILE A 354 -15.12 21.56 -2.34
N ARG A 355 -14.97 22.83 -2.74
CA ARG A 355 -14.05 23.24 -3.80
C ARG A 355 -12.87 23.95 -3.16
N VAL A 356 -11.67 23.53 -3.52
CA VAL A 356 -10.45 24.16 -3.01
C VAL A 356 -9.44 24.36 -4.11
N GLU A 357 -8.91 25.57 -4.15
CA GLU A 357 -7.86 25.98 -5.08
C GLU A 357 -6.50 25.81 -4.40
N LEU A 358 -5.56 25.26 -5.15
CA LEU A 358 -4.16 25.13 -4.80
C LEU A 358 -3.36 26.12 -5.63
N ASN A 359 -2.50 26.88 -4.96
CA ASN A 359 -1.72 27.94 -5.58
C ASN A 359 -0.50 27.35 -6.30
N ASP A 360 -0.01 28.09 -7.30
CA ASP A 360 1.33 27.88 -7.85
C ASP A 360 2.39 27.93 -6.75
N LEU A 361 3.46 27.15 -6.94
CA LEU A 361 4.60 27.13 -6.04
C LEU A 361 5.61 28.20 -6.46
N THR A 362 6.13 28.92 -5.46
CA THR A 362 7.17 29.93 -5.65
C THR A 362 8.57 29.30 -5.53
N GLU A 363 9.61 30.05 -5.92
CA GLU A 363 11.00 29.66 -5.69
C GLU A 363 11.29 29.40 -4.21
N ASP A 364 10.77 30.26 -3.33
CA ASP A 364 10.88 30.08 -1.87
C ASP A 364 10.20 28.78 -1.42
N ASP A 365 9.04 28.42 -2.01
CA ASP A 365 8.40 27.14 -1.71
C ASP A 365 9.26 25.96 -2.15
N PHE A 366 9.97 26.04 -3.28
CA PHE A 366 10.90 24.99 -3.72
C PHE A 366 12.08 24.82 -2.78
N VAL A 367 12.68 25.92 -2.29
CA VAL A 367 13.73 25.86 -1.26
C VAL A 367 13.21 25.12 -0.03
N ARG A 368 12.01 25.48 0.44
CA ARG A 368 11.39 24.83 1.59
C ARG A 368 11.05 23.37 1.33
N ILE A 369 10.57 23.01 0.14
CA ILE A 369 10.29 21.62 -0.26
C ILE A 369 11.55 20.75 -0.24
N LEU A 370 12.71 21.32 -0.62
CA LEU A 370 13.99 20.62 -0.61
C LEU A 370 14.51 20.34 0.81
N THR A 371 14.12 21.11 1.83
CA THR A 371 14.74 21.07 3.16
C THR A 371 13.79 20.70 4.31
N GLU A 372 12.59 21.28 4.35
CA GLU A 372 11.69 21.25 5.52
C GLU A 372 10.98 19.91 5.67
N PRO A 373 10.31 19.34 4.64
CA PRO A 373 9.53 18.11 4.79
C PRO A 373 10.32 16.97 5.44
N ASN A 374 9.65 16.13 6.21
CA ASN A 374 10.28 14.95 6.82
C ASN A 374 10.85 14.00 5.77
N ASN A 375 10.23 13.96 4.59
CA ASN A 375 10.67 13.23 3.41
C ASN A 375 11.28 14.15 2.36
N ALA A 376 11.92 15.26 2.74
CA ALA A 376 12.54 16.17 1.78
C ALA A 376 13.62 15.46 0.94
N MET A 377 13.74 15.82 -0.34
CA MET A 377 14.65 15.15 -1.28
C MET A 377 16.10 15.17 -0.79
N LEU A 378 16.60 16.29 -0.28
CA LEU A 378 17.98 16.39 0.22
C LEU A 378 18.24 15.40 1.36
N LYS A 379 17.27 15.20 2.26
CA LYS A 379 17.39 14.21 3.35
C LYS A 379 17.44 12.78 2.81
N GLN A 380 16.69 12.49 1.75
CA GLN A 380 16.68 11.16 1.11
C GLN A 380 18.03 10.88 0.45
N TYR A 381 18.55 11.77 -0.39
CA TYR A 381 19.84 11.55 -1.04
C TYR A 381 21.00 11.54 -0.05
N THR A 382 20.94 12.35 1.02
CA THR A 382 21.94 12.29 2.10
C THR A 382 21.93 10.92 2.77
N ALA A 383 20.75 10.37 3.08
CA ALA A 383 20.63 9.05 3.67
C ALA A 383 21.04 7.92 2.72
N LEU A 384 20.81 8.08 1.40
CA LEU A 384 21.23 7.11 0.38
C LEU A 384 22.75 7.07 0.25
N LEU A 385 23.42 8.22 0.13
CA LEU A 385 24.89 8.25 0.00
C LEU A 385 25.59 7.83 1.30
N ALA A 386 24.98 8.08 2.45
CA ALA A 386 25.48 7.58 3.72
C ALA A 386 25.54 6.03 3.80
N THR A 387 24.81 5.28 2.96
CA THR A 387 24.95 3.81 2.93
C THR A 387 26.29 3.35 2.34
N GLU A 388 26.95 4.21 1.57
CA GLU A 388 28.27 3.99 0.97
C GLU A 388 29.37 4.75 1.75
N ASP A 389 29.08 5.19 2.99
CA ASP A 389 30.00 5.98 3.84
C ASP A 389 30.41 7.33 3.20
N VAL A 390 29.51 7.93 2.41
CA VAL A 390 29.71 9.26 1.80
C VAL A 390 28.76 10.27 2.45
N ASP A 391 29.35 11.25 3.13
CA ASP A 391 28.61 12.32 3.81
C ASP A 391 28.47 13.54 2.89
N ILE A 392 27.23 13.91 2.55
CA ILE A 392 26.94 15.07 1.71
C ILE A 392 26.33 16.22 2.50
N THR A 393 26.77 17.45 2.21
CA THR A 393 26.18 18.68 2.77
C THR A 393 25.86 19.66 1.66
N PHE A 394 24.65 20.23 1.68
CA PHE A 394 24.24 21.25 0.71
C PHE A 394 24.33 22.64 1.34
N THR A 395 25.04 23.54 0.67
CA THR A 395 25.07 24.97 1.05
C THR A 395 23.73 25.64 0.79
N GLN A 396 23.41 26.70 1.54
CA GLN A 396 22.12 27.39 1.39
C GLN A 396 21.99 28.05 0.01
N GLU A 397 23.12 28.50 -0.54
CA GLU A 397 23.27 29.07 -1.87
C GLU A 397 23.00 28.02 -2.94
N ALA A 398 23.55 26.81 -2.83
CA ALA A 398 23.26 25.71 -3.74
C ALA A 398 21.76 25.36 -3.78
N ILE A 399 21.11 25.32 -2.61
CA ILE A 399 19.68 25.00 -2.51
C ILE A 399 18.82 26.06 -3.21
N ARG A 400 19.13 27.35 -2.99
CA ARG A 400 18.46 28.45 -3.70
C ARG A 400 18.71 28.38 -5.19
N LYS A 401 19.94 28.09 -5.61
CA LYS A 401 20.28 27.96 -7.03
C LYS A 401 19.49 26.84 -7.71
N MET A 402 19.37 25.68 -7.08
CA MET A 402 18.53 24.58 -7.59
C MET A 402 17.05 24.99 -7.71
N ALA A 403 16.51 25.70 -6.71
CA ALA A 403 15.14 26.20 -6.74
C ALA A 403 14.91 27.25 -7.85
N ALA A 404 15.88 28.14 -8.06
CA ALA A 404 15.86 29.14 -9.12
C ALA A 404 15.86 28.47 -10.50
N ILE A 405 16.77 27.51 -10.73
CA ILE A 405 16.82 26.73 -11.99
C ILE A 405 15.49 26.00 -12.23
N ALA A 406 14.92 25.36 -11.19
CA ALA A 406 13.62 24.68 -11.31
C ALA A 406 12.50 25.64 -11.71
N THR A 407 12.51 26.84 -11.17
CA THR A 407 11.53 27.90 -11.45
C THR A 407 11.68 28.40 -12.89
N GLU A 408 12.91 28.69 -13.33
CA GLU A 408 13.22 29.12 -14.69
C GLU A 408 12.81 28.07 -15.73
N VAL A 409 13.19 26.81 -15.53
CA VAL A 409 12.84 25.72 -16.45
C VAL A 409 11.33 25.53 -16.53
N ASN A 410 10.61 25.63 -15.41
CA ASN A 410 9.15 25.55 -15.39
C ASN A 410 8.45 26.73 -16.11
N GLN A 411 9.08 27.90 -16.17
CA GLN A 411 8.56 29.06 -16.91
C GLN A 411 8.84 28.97 -18.42
N GLU A 412 10.02 28.45 -18.80
CA GLU A 412 10.44 28.38 -20.20
C GLU A 412 9.97 27.12 -20.95
N THR A 413 9.61 26.08 -20.21
CA THR A 413 9.11 24.80 -20.74
C THR A 413 7.75 24.44 -20.13
N ASP A 414 7.35 23.16 -20.17
CA ASP A 414 6.10 22.72 -19.56
C ASP A 414 6.21 22.76 -18.02
N ASN A 415 5.33 23.51 -17.37
CA ASN A 415 5.33 23.62 -15.92
C ASN A 415 4.84 22.32 -15.25
N ILE A 416 5.78 21.55 -14.70
CA ILE A 416 5.50 20.32 -13.96
C ILE A 416 5.55 20.52 -12.43
N GLY A 417 5.66 21.77 -11.97
CA GLY A 417 5.71 22.16 -10.56
C GLY A 417 6.92 21.58 -9.82
N ALA A 418 6.71 21.15 -8.58
CA ALA A 418 7.78 20.60 -7.73
C ALA A 418 8.40 19.30 -8.28
N ARG A 419 7.77 18.63 -9.26
CA ARG A 419 8.34 17.43 -9.90
C ARG A 419 9.67 17.75 -10.61
N ARG A 420 9.87 18.99 -11.05
CA ARG A 420 11.11 19.46 -11.68
C ARG A 420 12.33 19.33 -10.76
N LEU A 421 12.12 19.42 -9.45
CA LEU A 421 13.21 19.28 -8.49
C LEU A 421 13.80 17.86 -8.49
N HIS A 422 13.01 16.83 -8.84
CA HIS A 422 13.53 15.46 -8.94
C HIS A 422 14.51 15.31 -10.11
N THR A 423 14.16 15.80 -11.29
CA THR A 423 15.03 15.70 -12.47
C THR A 423 16.30 16.52 -12.29
N ILE A 424 16.20 17.70 -11.68
CA ILE A 424 17.35 18.53 -11.31
C ILE A 424 18.26 17.81 -10.30
N MET A 425 17.68 17.22 -9.25
CA MET A 425 18.46 16.53 -8.21
C MET A 425 19.20 15.30 -8.74
N GLU A 426 18.50 14.45 -9.51
CA GLU A 426 19.10 13.28 -10.15
C GLU A 426 20.25 13.70 -11.06
N LYS A 427 20.05 14.73 -11.88
CA LYS A 427 21.11 15.18 -12.80
C LYS A 427 22.30 15.81 -12.09
N LEU A 428 22.06 16.51 -10.98
CA LEU A 428 23.13 17.11 -10.17
C LEU A 428 24.00 16.05 -9.50
N LEU A 429 23.39 14.97 -9.02
CA LEU A 429 24.05 13.93 -8.22
C LEU A 429 24.45 12.70 -9.05
N GLU A 430 24.14 12.63 -10.34
CA GLU A 430 24.39 11.47 -11.21
C GLU A 430 25.82 10.92 -11.08
N ASP A 431 26.84 11.78 -11.29
CA ASP A 431 28.24 11.37 -11.20
C ASP A 431 28.60 10.92 -9.79
N LEU A 432 28.09 11.61 -8.76
CA LEU A 432 28.36 11.28 -7.37
C LEU A 432 27.73 9.95 -6.96
N LEU A 433 26.49 9.69 -7.40
CA LEU A 433 25.79 8.44 -7.15
C LEU A 433 26.48 7.26 -7.86
N PHE A 434 27.14 7.51 -8.99
CA PHE A 434 27.93 6.50 -9.69
C PHE A 434 29.26 6.21 -8.98
N GLU A 435 29.98 7.26 -8.57
CA GLU A 435 31.32 7.13 -7.99
C GLU A 435 31.30 6.78 -6.49
N ALA A 436 30.17 6.93 -5.78
CA ALA A 436 30.07 6.78 -4.32
C ALA A 436 30.74 5.50 -3.76
N SER A 437 30.57 4.37 -4.44
CA SER A 437 31.15 3.08 -4.00
C SER A 437 32.68 3.02 -4.06
N GLU A 438 33.31 3.93 -4.81
CA GLU A 438 34.76 4.03 -4.98
C GLU A 438 35.39 5.04 -4.00
N ILE A 439 34.59 5.85 -3.31
CA ILE A 439 35.05 6.95 -2.44
C ILE A 439 34.50 6.89 -0.99
N PRO A 440 34.55 5.74 -0.29
CA PRO A 440 34.05 5.65 1.08
C PRO A 440 34.85 6.53 2.05
N GLY A 441 34.16 7.09 3.04
CA GLY A 441 34.72 7.94 4.09
C GLY A 441 34.99 9.38 3.65
N THR A 442 34.34 9.84 2.57
CA THR A 442 34.52 11.20 2.04
C THR A 442 33.37 12.12 2.44
N GLU A 443 33.72 13.37 2.80
CA GLU A 443 32.76 14.45 3.02
C GLU A 443 32.72 15.36 1.80
N ILE A 444 31.54 15.52 1.19
CA ILE A 444 31.34 16.30 -0.02
C ILE A 444 30.38 17.45 0.24
N THR A 445 30.83 18.67 -0.05
CA THR A 445 29.98 19.86 0.07
C THR A 445 29.51 20.32 -1.29
N ILE A 446 28.20 20.26 -1.51
CA ILE A 446 27.53 20.76 -2.72
C ILE A 446 27.38 22.28 -2.60
N THR A 447 28.18 22.99 -3.38
CA THR A 447 28.22 24.45 -3.46
C THR A 447 27.42 24.98 -4.65
N GLU A 448 27.11 26.28 -4.67
CA GLU A 448 26.50 26.92 -5.84
C GLU A 448 27.32 26.68 -7.11
N HIS A 449 28.65 26.75 -7.03
CA HIS A 449 29.52 26.49 -8.17
C HIS A 449 29.38 25.07 -8.72
N TYR A 450 29.24 24.06 -7.84
CA TYR A 450 29.00 22.68 -8.25
C TYR A 450 27.65 22.55 -9.00
N VAL A 451 26.62 23.25 -8.53
CA VAL A 451 25.31 23.29 -9.20
C VAL A 451 25.42 23.92 -10.59
N ASP A 452 26.14 25.04 -10.72
CA ASP A 452 26.39 25.68 -12.01
C ASP A 452 27.14 24.74 -12.96
N GLU A 453 28.26 24.16 -12.53
CA GLU A 453 29.09 23.30 -13.38
C GLU A 453 28.29 22.12 -13.98
N LYS A 454 27.41 21.50 -13.18
CA LYS A 454 26.62 20.35 -13.60
C LYS A 454 25.38 20.70 -14.43
N LEU A 455 24.76 21.86 -14.18
CA LEU A 455 23.46 22.21 -14.76
C LEU A 455 23.50 23.30 -15.83
N GLU A 456 24.49 24.19 -15.84
CA GLU A 456 24.54 25.40 -16.69
C GLU A 456 24.38 25.06 -18.19
N LYS A 457 25.15 24.09 -18.70
CA LYS A 457 25.06 23.64 -20.10
C LYS A 457 23.69 23.10 -20.50
N ILE A 458 22.97 22.52 -19.53
CA ILE A 458 21.65 21.93 -19.75
C ILE A 458 20.60 23.04 -19.74
N VAL A 459 20.71 24.01 -18.85
CA VAL A 459 19.78 25.15 -18.72
C VAL A 459 19.89 26.10 -19.92
N GLU A 460 21.07 26.35 -20.47
CA GLU A 460 21.22 27.24 -21.62
C GLU A 460 20.57 26.69 -22.90
N ASN A 461 20.56 25.36 -23.08
CA ASN A 461 20.07 24.73 -24.29
C ASN A 461 18.60 24.32 -24.15
N LYS A 462 17.73 25.00 -24.90
CA LYS A 462 16.27 24.75 -24.90
C LYS A 462 15.88 23.32 -25.26
N ASP A 463 16.62 22.66 -26.15
CA ASP A 463 16.35 21.27 -26.52
C ASP A 463 16.79 20.33 -25.39
N LEU A 464 17.99 20.52 -24.83
CA LEU A 464 18.44 19.72 -23.68
C LEU A 464 17.51 19.86 -22.48
N ARG A 465 17.01 21.08 -22.20
CA ARG A 465 16.00 21.29 -21.14
C ARG A 465 14.73 20.49 -21.33
N ARG A 466 14.29 20.23 -22.56
CA ARG A 466 13.07 19.44 -22.82
C ARG A 466 13.30 17.94 -22.72
N TYR A 467 14.52 17.49 -23.00
CA TYR A 467 14.86 16.06 -23.03
C TYR A 467 15.47 15.54 -21.73
N ILE A 468 16.18 16.39 -20.97
CA ILE A 468 16.97 15.99 -19.80
C ILE A 468 16.31 16.45 -18.49
N LEU A 469 15.79 17.68 -18.44
CA LEU A 469 15.23 18.27 -17.23
C LEU A 469 13.72 18.24 -17.25
#